data_AF-A0A0A2KAW4-F1
#
_entry.id   AF-A0A0A2KAW4-F1
#
_cell.length_a   1.000
_cell.length_b   1.000
_cell.length_c   1.000
_cell.angle_alpha   90.00
_cell.angle_beta   90.00
_cell.angle_gamma   90.00
#
_symmetry.space_group_name_H-M   'P 1'
#
loop_
_entity.id
_entity.type
_entity.pdbx_description
1 polymer ?
#
loop_
_entity_poly.entity_id
_entity_poly.type
_entity_poly.pdbx_seq_one_letter_code
_entity_poly.pdbx_strand_id
1 'polypeptide(L)'
;MATNIRRAFSSAARAFLEIIWEGTQSHREYEDLLKEKMKKNRKLSGADKVKFAGEPHTSDKDKELRASGQIFQGQSRLTSVHVYANGTVEYSKASYNGAQE
;
A
#
# COMPACT_ATOMS: atom_id res chain seq x y z
N MET A 1 25.79 42.31 3.81
CA MET A 1 25.16 41.43 2.80
C MET A 1 24.63 40.20 3.53
N ALA A 2 23.31 40.05 3.65
CA ALA A 2 22.69 38.93 4.36
C ALA A 2 22.52 37.75 3.39
N THR A 3 23.21 36.65 3.67
CA THR A 3 23.19 35.44 2.85
C THR A 3 21.84 34.76 3.01
N ASN A 4 21.00 34.83 1.97
CA ASN A 4 19.76 34.06 1.88
C ASN A 4 20.09 32.56 1.88
N ILE A 5 19.83 31.89 3.00
CA ILE A 5 19.84 30.42 3.07
C ILE A 5 18.64 29.95 2.26
N ARG A 6 18.90 29.51 1.03
CA ARG A 6 17.91 28.82 0.20
C ARG A 6 17.51 27.55 0.93
N ARG A 7 16.24 27.45 1.35
CA ARG A 7 15.63 26.18 1.76
C ARG A 7 15.66 25.24 0.55
N ALA A 8 16.67 24.38 0.50
CA ALA A 8 16.65 23.24 -0.39
C ALA A 8 15.54 22.31 0.10
N PHE A 9 14.39 22.33 -0.57
CA PHE A 9 13.40 21.27 -0.43
C PHE A 9 14.05 19.98 -0.93
N SER A 10 14.50 19.15 0.01
CA SER A 10 14.88 17.77 -0.26
C SER A 10 13.68 17.12 -0.96
N SER A 11 13.86 16.80 -2.25
CA SER A 11 12.97 15.90 -2.97
C SER A 11 12.94 14.60 -2.19
N ALA A 12 11.80 14.33 -1.53
CA ALA A 12 11.57 13.13 -0.76
C ALA A 12 12.09 11.91 -1.53
N ALA A 13 13.11 11.23 -1.00
CA ALA A 13 13.42 9.88 -1.40
C ALA A 13 12.11 9.10 -1.24
N ARG A 14 11.50 8.64 -2.34
CA ARG A 14 10.42 7.67 -2.26
C ARG A 14 11.01 6.49 -1.51
N ALA A 15 10.64 6.31 -0.25
CA ALA A 15 11.00 5.12 0.50
C ALA A 15 10.62 3.93 -0.38
N PHE A 16 11.58 3.04 -0.64
CA PHE A 16 11.28 1.79 -1.33
C PHE A 16 10.19 1.09 -0.51
N LEU A 17 9.02 0.90 -1.11
CA LEU A 17 7.91 0.21 -0.47
C LEU A 17 8.33 -1.24 -0.23
N GLU A 18 8.55 -1.60 1.03
CA GLU A 18 8.84 -2.97 1.43
C GLU A 18 7.53 -3.78 1.40
N ILE A 19 7.52 -4.90 0.70
CA ILE A 19 6.36 -5.81 0.70
C ILE A 19 6.82 -7.14 1.29
N ILE A 20 6.11 -7.55 2.35
CA ILE A 20 6.39 -8.76 3.11
C ILE A 20 5.16 -9.66 3.01
N TRP A 21 5.38 -10.91 2.65
CA TRP A 21 4.36 -11.96 2.70
C TRP A 21 4.62 -12.84 3.93
N GLU A 22 3.75 -12.74 4.93
CA GLU A 22 3.95 -13.46 6.18
C GLU A 22 3.50 -14.92 6.03
N GLY A 23 4.46 -15.85 6.16
CA GLY A 23 4.20 -17.29 6.15
C GLY A 23 3.92 -17.88 4.76
N THR A 24 4.19 -17.15 3.68
CA THR A 24 3.99 -17.61 2.29
C THR A 24 5.05 -17.00 1.34
N GLN A 25 5.04 -17.45 0.08
CA GLN A 25 5.80 -16.89 -1.02
C GLN A 25 5.20 -15.56 -1.51
N SER A 26 5.99 -14.79 -2.25
CA SER A 26 5.51 -13.55 -2.86
C SER A 26 4.56 -13.82 -4.02
N HIS A 27 3.41 -13.13 -4.05
CA HIS A 27 2.49 -13.15 -5.20
C HIS A 27 2.59 -11.84 -5.97
N ARG A 28 3.48 -11.81 -6.97
CA ARG A 28 3.85 -10.61 -7.73
C ARG A 28 2.67 -9.89 -8.36
N GLU A 29 1.68 -10.60 -8.87
CA GLU A 29 0.46 -10.02 -9.45
C GLU A 29 -0.27 -9.09 -8.48
N TYR A 30 -0.50 -9.55 -7.24
CA TYR A 30 -1.15 -8.74 -6.20
C TYR A 30 -0.28 -7.57 -5.75
N GLU A 31 1.04 -7.76 -5.72
CA GLU A 31 1.95 -6.65 -5.42
C GLU A 31 1.90 -5.55 -6.47
N ASP A 32 1.91 -5.93 -7.75
CA ASP A 32 1.94 -4.98 -8.86
C ASP A 32 0.62 -4.20 -8.93
N LEU A 33 -0.53 -4.89 -8.78
CA LEU A 33 -1.85 -4.25 -8.65
C LEU A 33 -1.90 -3.25 -7.49
N LEU A 34 -1.40 -3.66 -6.32
CA LEU A 34 -1.36 -2.77 -5.15
C LEU A 34 -0.45 -1.57 -5.39
N LYS A 35 0.78 -1.80 -5.90
CA LYS A 35 1.74 -0.72 -6.19
C LYS A 35 1.15 0.31 -7.15
N GLU A 36 0.45 -0.12 -8.20
CA GLU A 36 -0.19 0.79 -9.15
C GLU A 36 -1.28 1.65 -8.49
N LYS A 37 -2.15 1.04 -7.68
CA LYS A 37 -3.19 1.76 -6.95
C LYS A 37 -2.62 2.70 -5.89
N MET A 38 -1.58 2.28 -5.17
CA MET A 38 -0.89 3.10 -4.17
C MET A 38 -0.20 4.31 -4.79
N LYS A 39 0.40 4.18 -5.98
CA LYS A 39 1.04 5.31 -6.70
C LYS A 39 0.08 6.46 -6.98
N LYS A 40 -1.19 6.16 -7.23
CA LYS A 40 -2.25 7.15 -7.49
C LYS A 40 -2.84 7.71 -6.19
N ASN A 41 -2.66 7.00 -5.08
CA ASN A 41 -3.25 7.35 -3.80
C ASN A 41 -2.38 8.33 -2.98
N ARG A 42 -2.74 9.61 -3.01
CA ARG A 42 -1.99 10.67 -2.28
C ARG A 42 -1.88 10.42 -0.78
N LYS A 43 -2.87 9.74 -0.17
CA LYS A 43 -2.86 9.42 1.28
C LYS A 43 -1.89 8.29 1.64
N LEU A 44 -1.36 7.57 0.65
CA LEU A 44 -0.38 6.51 0.81
C LEU A 44 1.03 6.92 0.34
N SER A 45 1.23 8.20 0.02
CA SER A 45 2.52 8.73 -0.44
C SER A 45 3.67 8.55 0.57
N GLY A 46 3.34 8.46 1.87
CA GLY A 46 4.30 8.20 2.94
C GLY A 46 4.35 6.74 3.39
N ALA A 47 3.61 5.84 2.75
CA ALA A 47 3.65 4.42 3.11
C ALA A 47 5.01 3.82 2.72
N ASP A 48 5.59 3.05 3.62
CA ASP A 48 6.92 2.44 3.45
C ASP A 48 6.90 0.91 3.54
N LYS A 49 5.80 0.31 4.02
CA LYS A 49 5.71 -1.13 4.20
C LYS A 49 4.29 -1.66 4.01
N VAL A 50 4.18 -2.83 3.38
CA VAL A 50 2.96 -3.64 3.28
C VAL A 50 3.24 -5.04 3.81
N LYS A 51 2.36 -5.54 4.66
CA LYS A 51 2.40 -6.92 5.16
C LYS A 51 1.17 -7.67 4.69
N PHE A 52 1.34 -8.66 3.83
CA PHE A 52 0.28 -9.59 3.45
C PHE A 52 0.24 -10.76 4.44
N ALA A 53 -0.97 -11.17 4.81
CA ALA A 53 -1.23 -12.25 5.73
C ALA A 53 -1.52 -13.53 4.95
N GLY A 54 -0.49 -14.36 4.77
CA GLY A 54 -0.61 -15.66 4.11
C GLY A 54 -0.99 -15.59 2.64
N GLU A 55 -1.33 -16.76 2.11
CA GLU A 55 -1.71 -16.97 0.71
C GLU A 55 -2.99 -16.19 0.33
N PRO A 56 -3.13 -15.80 -0.94
CA PRO A 56 -4.42 -15.39 -1.49
C PRO A 56 -5.49 -16.45 -1.20
N HIS A 57 -6.63 -16.01 -0.71
CA HIS A 57 -7.69 -16.89 -0.26
C HIS A 57 -9.06 -16.32 -0.57
N THR A 58 -10.05 -17.20 -0.58
CA THR A 58 -11.47 -16.84 -0.56
C THR A 58 -11.98 -16.98 0.87
N SER A 59 -13.20 -16.50 1.13
CA SER A 59 -13.88 -16.66 2.41
C SER A 59 -15.35 -16.94 2.18
N ASP A 60 -16.07 -17.38 3.21
CA ASP A 60 -17.50 -17.66 3.06
C ASP A 60 -18.35 -16.44 2.72
N LYS A 61 -17.93 -15.27 3.22
CA LYS A 61 -18.62 -14.00 2.98
C LYS A 61 -18.23 -13.33 1.67
N ASP A 62 -17.07 -13.71 1.13
CA ASP A 62 -16.50 -13.11 -0.06
C ASP A 62 -15.73 -14.20 -0.80
N LYS A 63 -16.40 -14.67 -1.85
CA LYS A 63 -15.99 -15.80 -2.69
C LYS A 63 -14.94 -15.42 -3.72
N GLU A 64 -14.57 -14.14 -3.79
CA GLU A 64 -13.52 -13.70 -4.68
C GLU A 64 -12.13 -13.92 -4.09
N LEU A 65 -11.20 -14.39 -4.93
CA LEU A 65 -9.83 -14.66 -4.53
C LEU A 65 -9.11 -13.33 -4.27
N ARG A 66 -8.59 -13.16 -3.06
CA ARG A 66 -7.91 -11.94 -2.65
C ARG A 66 -6.70 -12.20 -1.75
N ALA A 67 -5.72 -11.32 -1.86
CA ALA A 67 -4.66 -11.18 -0.87
C ALA A 67 -5.05 -10.13 0.16
N SER A 68 -4.92 -10.48 1.44
CA SER A 68 -5.26 -9.59 2.56
C SER A 68 -4.00 -9.07 3.21
N GLY A 69 -3.92 -7.76 3.46
CA GLY A 69 -2.73 -7.15 4.03
C GLY A 69 -2.97 -5.89 4.84
N GLN A 70 -1.88 -5.33 5.35
CA GLN A 70 -1.84 -4.11 6.15
C GLN A 70 -0.75 -3.17 5.62
N ILE A 71 -1.08 -1.89 5.51
CA ILE A 71 -0.19 -0.84 5.01
C ILE A 71 0.28 0.02 6.18
N PHE A 72 1.58 0.32 6.21
CA PHE A 72 2.24 1.03 7.29
C PHE A 72 3.02 2.25 6.79
N GLN A 73 3.22 3.17 7.73
CA GLN A 73 4.22 4.22 7.68
C GLN A 73 5.03 4.11 8.98
N GLY A 74 6.28 3.67 8.88
CA GLY A 74 7.13 3.28 9.99
C GLY A 74 6.52 2.14 10.81
N GLN A 75 6.17 2.43 12.06
CA GLN A 75 5.52 1.49 12.98
C GLN A 75 3.99 1.66 13.03
N SER A 76 3.46 2.70 12.38
CA SER A 76 2.03 3.04 12.43
C SER A 76 1.26 2.38 11.30
N ARG A 77 0.22 1.61 11.64
CA ARG A 77 -0.70 1.04 10.65
C ARG A 77 -1.63 2.13 10.08
N LEU A 78 -1.56 2.35 8.78
CA LEU A 78 -2.43 3.29 8.06
C LEU A 78 -3.81 2.69 7.80
N THR A 79 -3.88 1.53 7.14
CA THR A 79 -5.12 0.83 6.78
C THR A 79 -4.84 -0.65 6.52
N SER A 80 -5.87 -1.50 6.63
CA SER A 80 -5.86 -2.81 5.97
C SER A 80 -6.24 -2.67 4.49
N VAL A 81 -5.83 -3.64 3.67
CA VAL A 81 -6.08 -3.71 2.23
C VAL A 81 -6.45 -5.13 1.82
N HIS A 82 -7.40 -5.26 0.90
CA HIS A 82 -7.68 -6.45 0.12
C HIS A 82 -7.32 -6.16 -1.34
N VAL A 83 -6.54 -7.03 -1.95
CA VAL A 83 -6.20 -6.97 -3.37
C VAL A 83 -6.84 -8.18 -4.02
N TYR A 84 -7.78 -7.96 -4.92
CA TYR A 84 -8.54 -9.00 -5.58
C TYR A 84 -7.89 -9.37 -6.92
N ALA A 85 -8.01 -10.63 -7.32
CA ALA A 85 -7.49 -11.12 -8.59
C ALA A 85 -8.10 -10.40 -9.81
N ASN A 86 -9.30 -9.83 -9.67
CA ASN A 86 -9.94 -9.03 -10.72
C ASN A 86 -9.33 -7.62 -10.91
N GLY A 87 -8.30 -7.25 -10.13
CA GLY A 87 -7.66 -5.94 -10.17
C GLY A 87 -8.25 -4.89 -9.22
N THR A 88 -9.30 -5.23 -8.49
CA THR A 88 -9.88 -4.37 -7.45
C THR A 88 -8.94 -4.31 -6.25
N VAL A 89 -8.77 -3.12 -5.68
CA VAL A 89 -8.05 -2.92 -4.42
C VAL A 89 -8.94 -2.18 -3.47
N GLU A 90 -9.27 -2.78 -2.33
CA GLU A 90 -10.13 -2.19 -1.32
C GLU A 90 -9.38 -1.96 -0.03
N TYR A 91 -9.45 -0.74 0.47
CA TYR A 91 -8.93 -0.40 1.79
C TYR A 91 -10.06 -0.46 2.82
N SER A 92 -9.73 -0.92 4.03
CA SER A 92 -10.69 -0.93 5.16
C SER A 92 -11.22 0.46 5.54
N LYS A 93 -10.47 1.52 5.21
CA LYS A 93 -10.83 2.91 5.50
C LYS A 93 -11.29 3.60 4.20
N ALA A 94 -12.55 4.03 4.17
CA ALA A 94 -13.19 4.65 3.01
C ALA A 94 -12.42 5.86 2.45
N SER A 95 -11.78 6.66 3.30
CA SER A 95 -10.97 7.80 2.87
C SER A 95 -9.81 7.44 1.94
N TYR A 96 -9.31 6.21 2.01
CA TYR A 96 -8.27 5.72 1.12
C TYR A 96 -8.86 5.21 -0.20
N ASN A 97 -10.05 4.62 -0.19
CA ASN A 97 -10.77 4.24 -1.42
C ASN A 97 -11.10 5.47 -2.25
N GLY A 98 -11.65 6.52 -1.62
CA GLY A 98 -11.96 7.79 -2.30
C GLY A 98 -10.73 8.60 -2.75
N ALA A 99 -9.51 8.14 -2.46
CA ALA A 99 -8.27 8.77 -2.89
C ALA A 99 -7.53 7.95 -3.97
N GLN A 100 -8.16 6.92 -4.55
CA GLN A 100 -7.54 6.06 -5.57
C GLN A 100 -7.51 6.66 -6.99
N GLU A 101 -8.16 7.81 -7.20
CA GLU A 101 -8.35 8.49 -8.50
C GLU A 101 -7.60 9.82 -8.59
#